data_AF-A0AAU7V1B2-F1
#
_entry.id   AF-A0AAU7V1B2-F1
#
_cell.length_a   1.000
_cell.length_b   1.000
_cell.length_c   1.000
_cell.angle_alpha   90.00
_cell.angle_beta   90.00
_cell.angle_gamma   90.00
#
_symmetry.space_group_name_H-M   'P 1'
#
loop_
_entity.id
_entity.type
_entity.pdbx_description
1 polymer ?
#
loop_
_entity_poly.entity_id
_entity_poly.type
_entity_poly.pdbx_seq_one_letter_code
_entity_poly.pdbx_strand_id
1 'polypeptide(L)'
;MAESIEILIKALGDLRRPPSGRHDLGEALRAVTTAVAVTIAGVECADIVLIGKDTFEAHGVASSSSRELGRIQRDAGGPCIDAAGVTSVVYSSDLRSERRWPQFTEEALLVGVGSVLSFQLTPEPISPVR
;
A
#
# COMPACT_ATOMS: atom_id res chain seq x y z
N MET A 1 -15.41 14.66 -5.08
CA MET A 1 -14.15 14.66 -5.85
C MET A 1 -13.15 15.69 -5.32
N ALA A 2 -13.48 16.99 -5.32
CA ALA A 2 -12.58 18.02 -4.77
C ALA A 2 -12.24 17.79 -3.28
N GLU A 3 -13.25 17.45 -2.46
CA GLU A 3 -13.08 17.15 -1.04
C GLU A 3 -12.20 15.89 -0.79
N SER A 4 -12.34 14.86 -1.62
CA SER A 4 -11.52 13.63 -1.52
C SER A 4 -10.05 13.90 -1.82
N ILE A 5 -9.77 14.73 -2.83
CA ILE A 5 -8.39 15.12 -3.19
C ILE A 5 -7.74 15.94 -2.07
N GLU A 6 -8.47 16.86 -1.44
CA GLU A 6 -8.02 17.62 -0.26
C GLU A 6 -7.61 16.69 0.89
N ILE A 7 -8.38 15.63 1.14
CA ILE A 7 -8.06 14.62 2.17
C ILE A 7 -6.73 13.91 1.86
N LEU A 8 -6.51 13.52 0.60
CA LEU A 8 -5.25 12.89 0.18
C LEU A 8 -4.06 13.84 0.28
N ILE A 9 -4.21 15.10 -0.14
CA ILE A 9 -3.17 16.12 -0.03
C ILE A 9 -2.79 16.35 1.44
N LYS A 10 -3.79 16.48 2.32
CA LYS A 10 -3.57 16.64 3.77
C LYS A 10 -2.80 15.46 4.35
N ALA A 11 -3.25 14.23 4.07
CA ALA A 11 -2.62 13.02 4.60
C ALA A 11 -1.17 12.85 4.13
N LEU A 12 -0.89 13.15 2.86
CA LEU A 12 0.48 13.19 2.33
C LEU A 12 1.32 14.30 2.96
N GLY A 13 0.71 15.45 3.26
CA GLY A 13 1.35 16.54 3.99
C GLY A 13 1.80 16.14 5.39
N ASP A 14 0.98 15.35 6.10
CA ASP A 14 1.29 14.86 7.44
C ASP A 14 2.50 13.89 7.44
N LEU A 15 2.68 13.08 6.39
CA LEU A 15 3.88 12.22 6.23
C LEU A 15 5.18 13.02 6.03
N ARG A 16 5.09 14.24 5.50
CA ARG A 16 6.27 15.08 5.25
C ARG A 16 6.82 15.71 6.53
N ARG A 17 6.02 15.76 7.60
CA ARG A 17 6.45 16.21 8.92
C ARG A 17 7.19 15.07 9.62
N PRO A 18 8.36 15.33 10.23
CA PRO A 18 9.06 14.30 10.98
C PRO A 18 8.17 13.79 12.12
N PRO A 19 7.92 12.47 12.21
CA PRO A 19 7.06 11.93 13.23
C PRO A 19 7.71 12.10 14.61
N SER A 20 6.90 12.43 15.60
CA SER A 20 7.35 12.56 17.00
C SER A 20 7.59 11.20 17.68
N GLY A 21 7.20 10.11 17.02
CA GLY A 21 7.38 8.73 17.46
C GLY A 21 6.69 7.72 16.54
N ARG A 22 6.81 6.43 16.85
CA ARG A 22 6.23 5.33 16.04
C ARG A 22 4.70 5.39 15.94
N HIS A 23 4.03 5.83 17.01
CA HIS A 23 2.58 6.00 17.03
C HIS A 23 2.13 7.04 15.99
N ASP A 24 2.77 8.20 15.99
CA ASP A 24 2.52 9.33 15.08
C ASP A 24 2.74 8.91 13.61
N LEU A 25 3.82 8.16 13.33
CA LEU A 25 4.05 7.60 12.00
C LEU A 25 2.94 6.62 11.58
N GLY A 26 2.57 5.69 12.47
CA GLY A 26 1.53 4.72 12.17
C GLY A 26 0.16 5.37 11.92
N GLU A 27 -0.16 6.47 12.59
CA GLU A 27 -1.36 7.26 12.35
C GLU A 27 -1.31 7.99 11.00
N ALA A 28 -0.19 8.62 10.67
CA ALA A 28 0.01 9.28 9.38
C ALA A 28 -0.12 8.28 8.21
N LEU A 29 0.50 7.11 8.31
CA LEU A 29 0.40 6.06 7.28
C LEU A 29 -1.04 5.56 7.10
N ARG A 30 -1.78 5.36 8.20
CA ARG A 30 -3.21 4.99 8.13
C ARG A 30 -4.08 6.09 7.55
N ALA A 31 -3.78 7.35 7.83
CA ALA A 31 -4.50 8.49 7.24
C ALA A 31 -4.32 8.50 5.72
N VAL A 32 -3.10 8.24 5.22
CA VAL A 32 -2.80 8.19 3.78
C VAL A 32 -3.51 7.04 3.10
N THR A 33 -3.44 5.83 3.65
CA THR A 33 -4.11 4.67 3.04
C THR A 33 -5.62 4.80 3.05
N THR A 34 -6.19 5.40 4.10
CA THR A 34 -7.61 5.77 4.15
C THR A 34 -7.96 6.79 3.07
N ALA A 35 -7.15 7.85 2.94
CA ALA A 35 -7.36 8.88 1.93
C ALA A 35 -7.30 8.32 0.50
N VAL A 36 -6.35 7.41 0.22
CA VAL A 36 -6.23 6.73 -1.07
C VAL A 36 -7.50 5.94 -1.40
N ALA A 37 -7.97 5.09 -0.48
CA ALA A 37 -9.13 4.24 -0.71
C ALA A 37 -10.44 5.02 -0.96
N VAL A 38 -10.59 6.21 -0.36
CA VAL A 38 -11.79 7.05 -0.60
C VAL A 38 -11.67 7.99 -1.79
N THR A 39 -10.46 8.17 -2.33
CA THR A 39 -10.18 9.17 -3.40
C THR A 39 -10.03 8.52 -4.77
N ILE A 40 -9.35 7.38 -4.85
CA ILE A 40 -9.05 6.74 -6.13
C ILE A 40 -10.17 5.77 -6.48
N ALA A 41 -10.92 6.09 -7.53
CA ALA A 41 -11.97 5.21 -8.03
C ALA A 41 -11.40 3.84 -8.42
N GLY A 42 -12.06 2.77 -7.96
CA GLY A 42 -11.63 1.39 -8.19
C GLY A 42 -10.60 0.85 -7.19
N VAL A 43 -10.15 1.67 -6.22
CA VAL A 43 -9.34 1.17 -5.09
C VAL A 43 -10.27 0.73 -3.96
N GLU A 44 -10.34 -0.58 -3.73
CA GLU A 44 -11.15 -1.16 -2.65
C GLU A 44 -10.40 -1.20 -1.31
N CYS A 45 -9.07 -1.27 -1.36
CA CYS A 45 -8.19 -1.24 -0.21
C CYS A 45 -6.82 -0.68 -0.57
N ALA A 46 -6.18 -0.03 0.41
CA ALA A 46 -4.80 0.43 0.31
C ALA A 46 -4.05 0.09 1.60
N ASP A 47 -2.77 -0.26 1.45
CA ASP A 47 -1.84 -0.44 2.55
C ASP A 47 -0.48 0.17 2.25
N ILE A 48 0.27 0.41 3.32
CA ILE A 48 1.70 0.69 3.28
C ILE A 48 2.37 -0.31 4.21
N VAL A 49 3.38 -1.01 3.72
CA VAL A 49 4.13 -1.98 4.50
C VAL A 49 5.51 -1.41 4.84
N LEU A 50 5.83 -1.37 6.13
CA LEU A 50 7.17 -1.12 6.62
C LEU A 50 7.91 -2.45 6.78
N ILE A 51 8.96 -2.64 5.98
CA ILE A 51 9.79 -3.84 5.98
C ILE A 51 11.14 -3.50 6.61
N GLY A 52 11.47 -4.19 7.69
CA GLY A 52 12.77 -4.15 8.36
C GLY A 52 13.45 -5.51 8.33
N LYS A 53 14.63 -5.62 8.96
CA LYS A 53 15.42 -6.86 8.96
C LYS A 53 14.61 -8.09 9.42
N ASP A 54 13.80 -7.92 10.46
CA ASP A 54 12.99 -8.98 11.07
C ASP A 54 11.54 -8.52 11.33
N THR A 55 11.09 -7.44 10.68
CA THR A 55 9.79 -6.80 10.96
C THR A 55 9.00 -6.56 9.69
N PHE A 56 7.72 -6.90 9.72
CA PHE A 56 6.73 -6.59 8.69
C PHE A 56 5.53 -5.92 9.36
N GLU A 57 5.37 -4.61 9.17
CA GLU A 57 4.25 -3.84 9.74
C GLU A 57 3.40 -3.25 8.61
N ALA A 58 2.17 -3.75 8.47
CA ALA A 58 1.21 -3.24 7.49
C ALA A 58 0.31 -2.16 8.11
N HIS A 59 0.25 -1.01 7.46
CA HIS A 59 -0.57 0.15 7.81
C HIS A 59 -1.64 0.37 6.74
N GLY A 60 -2.65 -0.48 6.73
CA GLY A 60 -3.77 -0.36 5.81
C GLY A 60 -4.99 0.38 6.37
N VAL A 61 -5.94 0.64 5.48
CA VAL A 61 -7.32 0.94 5.89
C VAL A 61 -7.79 -0.14 6.83
N ALA A 62 -8.55 0.23 7.86
CA ALA A 62 -9.09 -0.73 8.83
C ALA A 62 -10.21 -1.62 8.26
N SER A 63 -10.12 -2.07 7.01
CA SER A 63 -11.01 -3.05 6.39
C SER A 63 -10.56 -4.48 6.68
N SER A 64 -11.50 -5.43 6.62
CA SER A 64 -11.19 -6.86 6.71
C SER A 64 -10.26 -7.29 5.57
N SER A 65 -10.54 -6.88 4.33
CA SER A 65 -9.75 -7.25 3.16
C SER A 65 -8.31 -6.73 3.23
N SER A 66 -8.09 -5.49 3.68
CA SER A 66 -6.73 -4.95 3.80
C SER A 66 -5.91 -5.68 4.88
N ARG A 67 -6.54 -6.05 6.00
CA ARG A 67 -5.89 -6.87 7.03
C ARG A 67 -5.55 -8.27 6.52
N GLU A 68 -6.42 -8.87 5.72
CA GLU A 68 -6.19 -10.22 5.17
C GLU A 68 -5.06 -10.19 4.13
N LEU A 69 -5.09 -9.24 3.19
CA LEU A 69 -4.02 -9.07 2.19
C LEU A 69 -2.66 -8.82 2.83
N GLY A 70 -2.60 -8.01 3.88
CA GLY A 70 -1.36 -7.80 4.63
C GLY A 70 -0.85 -9.08 5.29
N ARG A 71 -1.73 -10.00 5.70
CA ARG A 71 -1.32 -11.33 6.21
C ARG A 71 -0.82 -12.24 5.09
N ILE A 72 -1.62 -12.38 4.03
CA ILE A 72 -1.27 -13.17 2.85
C ILE A 72 0.11 -12.76 2.35
N GLN A 73 0.36 -11.45 2.23
CA GLN A 73 1.62 -10.97 1.71
C GLN A 73 2.81 -11.27 2.63
N ARG A 74 2.64 -11.11 3.94
CA ARG A 74 3.68 -11.47 4.92
C ARG A 74 4.04 -12.96 4.83
N ASP A 75 3.05 -13.82 4.65
CA ASP A 75 3.21 -15.26 4.78
C ASP A 75 3.63 -15.93 3.45
N ALA A 76 3.12 -15.42 2.32
CA ALA A 76 3.32 -15.99 0.99
C ALA A 76 4.26 -15.17 0.07
N GLY A 77 4.70 -13.99 0.51
CA GLY A 77 5.31 -13.00 -0.40
C GLY A 77 4.24 -12.24 -1.20
N GLY A 78 4.66 -11.39 -2.13
CA GLY A 78 3.73 -10.71 -3.02
C GLY A 78 4.14 -9.30 -3.41
N PRO A 79 3.21 -8.50 -3.94
CA PRO A 79 3.53 -7.31 -4.70
C PRO A 79 4.23 -6.21 -3.89
N CYS A 80 3.89 -5.95 -2.61
CA CYS A 80 4.62 -4.91 -1.86
C CYS A 80 6.01 -5.37 -1.38
N ILE A 81 6.24 -6.68 -1.20
CA ILE A 81 7.57 -7.23 -0.92
C ILE A 81 8.47 -7.12 -2.16
N ASP A 82 7.96 -7.51 -3.32
CA ASP A 82 8.68 -7.37 -4.59
C ASP A 82 8.99 -5.91 -4.92
N ALA A 83 8.03 -5.01 -4.68
CA ALA A 83 8.22 -3.57 -4.86
C ALA A 83 9.31 -3.01 -3.93
N ALA A 84 9.46 -3.55 -2.71
CA ALA A 84 10.51 -3.12 -1.80
C ALA A 84 11.92 -3.55 -2.23
N GLY A 85 12.04 -4.64 -3.01
CA GLY A 85 13.32 -5.29 -3.29
C GLY A 85 14.09 -4.76 -4.52
N VAL A 86 13.41 -4.56 -5.65
CA VAL A 86 14.11 -4.38 -6.96
C VAL A 86 13.39 -3.42 -7.91
N THR A 87 12.11 -3.09 -7.69
CA THR A 87 11.25 -2.49 -8.70
C THR A 87 10.43 -1.33 -8.13
N SER A 88 10.59 -0.14 -8.71
CA SER A 88 9.89 1.06 -8.22
C SER A 88 8.38 0.94 -8.30
N VAL A 89 7.82 0.22 -9.30
CA VAL A 89 6.39 -0.05 -9.43
C VAL A 89 6.17 -1.50 -9.85
N VAL A 90 5.28 -2.19 -9.15
CA VAL A 90 4.81 -3.56 -9.37
C VAL A 90 3.31 -3.49 -9.59
N TYR A 91 2.85 -3.98 -10.74
CA TYR A 91 1.45 -3.91 -11.13
C TYR A 91 0.96 -5.25 -11.71
N SER A 92 -0.29 -5.57 -11.45
CA SER A 92 -1.04 -6.63 -12.11
C SER A 92 -2.50 -6.20 -12.30
N SER A 93 -2.95 -6.11 -13.55
CA SER A 93 -4.33 -5.74 -13.89
C SER A 93 -5.33 -6.88 -13.73
N ASP A 94 -4.86 -8.13 -13.71
CA ASP A 94 -5.69 -9.33 -13.53
C ASP A 94 -4.91 -10.45 -12.82
N LEU A 95 -5.20 -10.62 -11.53
CA LEU A 95 -4.59 -11.65 -10.68
C LEU A 95 -4.92 -13.08 -11.12
N ARG A 96 -5.94 -13.31 -11.95
CA ARG A 96 -6.24 -14.65 -12.50
C ARG A 96 -5.18 -15.11 -13.50
N SER A 97 -4.52 -14.15 -14.15
CA SER A 97 -3.45 -14.40 -15.13
C SER A 97 -2.05 -14.29 -14.52
N GLU A 98 -1.94 -13.78 -13.30
CA GLU A 98 -0.67 -13.52 -12.62
C GLU A 98 0.01 -14.82 -12.17
N ARG A 99 1.32 -14.90 -12.42
CA ARG A 99 2.14 -16.10 -12.16
C ARG A 99 3.30 -15.86 -11.21
N ARG A 100 3.65 -14.60 -10.92
CA ARG A 100 4.75 -14.25 -10.01
C ARG A 100 4.49 -14.65 -8.57
N TRP A 101 3.22 -14.60 -8.13
CA TRP A 101 2.84 -14.86 -6.74
C TRP A 101 1.66 -15.84 -6.65
N PRO A 102 1.83 -17.14 -6.99
CA PRO A 102 0.71 -18.07 -7.11
C PRO A 102 -0.15 -18.22 -5.84
N GLN A 103 0.48 -18.25 -4.65
CA GLN A 103 -0.25 -18.31 -3.39
C GLN A 103 -0.99 -17.00 -3.09
N PHE A 104 -0.31 -15.86 -3.23
CA PHE A 104 -0.92 -14.54 -3.03
C PHE A 104 -2.13 -14.33 -3.96
N THR A 105 -2.03 -14.72 -5.23
CA THR A 105 -3.11 -14.52 -6.21
C THR A 105 -4.33 -15.36 -5.87
N GLU A 106 -4.14 -16.62 -5.48
CA GLU A 106 -5.22 -17.51 -5.04
C GLU A 106 -5.98 -16.91 -3.85
N GLU A 107 -5.26 -16.51 -2.80
CA GLU A 107 -5.86 -15.98 -1.58
C GLU A 107 -6.46 -14.58 -1.77
N ALA A 108 -5.81 -13.71 -2.56
CA ALA A 108 -6.31 -12.37 -2.87
C ALA A 108 -7.64 -12.42 -3.66
N LEU A 109 -7.79 -13.37 -4.59
CA LEU A 109 -9.03 -13.57 -5.33
C LEU A 109 -10.19 -14.02 -4.42
N LEU A 110 -9.92 -14.83 -3.38
CA LEU A 110 -10.93 -15.26 -2.41
C LEU A 110 -11.48 -14.09 -1.57
N VAL A 111 -10.68 -13.05 -1.34
CA VAL A 111 -11.10 -11.83 -0.64
C VAL A 111 -11.62 -10.72 -1.57
N GLY A 112 -11.78 -11.03 -2.87
CA GLY A 112 -12.41 -10.16 -3.87
C GLY A 112 -11.45 -9.26 -4.65
N VAL A 113 -10.14 -9.33 -4.41
CA VAL A 113 -9.17 -8.49 -5.10
C VAL A 113 -8.81 -9.08 -6.44
N GLY A 114 -9.07 -8.34 -7.53
CA GLY A 114 -8.77 -8.76 -8.90
C GLY A 114 -7.51 -8.13 -9.51
N SER A 115 -7.02 -7.02 -8.97
CA SER A 115 -5.87 -6.27 -9.48
C SER A 115 -5.10 -5.63 -8.35
N VAL A 116 -3.79 -5.42 -8.52
CA VAL A 116 -2.92 -4.82 -7.49
C VAL A 116 -1.90 -3.88 -8.11
N LEU A 117 -1.56 -2.82 -7.37
CA LEU A 117 -0.47 -1.89 -7.66
C LEU A 117 0.30 -1.65 -6.35
N SER A 118 1.61 -1.87 -6.38
CA SER A 118 2.50 -1.64 -5.26
C SER A 118 3.74 -0.91 -5.76
N PHE A 119 4.27 0.00 -4.96
CA PHE A 119 5.46 0.76 -5.33
C PHE A 119 6.27 1.10 -4.08
N GLN A 120 7.58 1.29 -4.27
CA GLN A 120 8.44 1.67 -3.16
C GLN A 120 8.23 3.15 -2.82
N LEU A 121 7.99 3.43 -1.53
CA LEU A 121 8.06 4.79 -1.00
C LEU A 121 9.53 5.11 -0.69
N THR A 122 10.19 5.84 -1.57
CA THR A 122 11.54 6.33 -1.31
C THR A 122 11.49 7.73 -0.69
N PRO A 123 12.34 8.03 0.29
CA PRO A 123 12.50 9.40 0.79
C PRO A 123 13.24 10.32 -0.20
N GLU A 124 13.57 9.83 -1.40
CA GLU A 124 14.37 10.58 -2.37
C GLU A 124 13.56 11.79 -2.91
N PRO A 125 14.15 12.99 -2.97
CA PRO A 125 13.43 14.16 -3.47
C PRO A 125 12.99 13.92 -4.90
N ILE A 126 11.71 14.16 -5.15
CA ILE A 126 11.13 14.22 -6.50
C ILE A 126 11.97 15.21 -7.31
N SER A 127 12.85 14.71 -8.18
CA SER A 127 13.56 15.59 -9.11
C SER A 127 12.50 16.22 -10.02
N PRO A 128 12.49 17.55 -10.21
CA PRO A 128 11.49 18.17 -11.06
C PRO A 128 11.55 17.54 -12.45
N VAL A 129 10.38 17.15 -12.96
CA VAL A 129 10.21 16.74 -14.36
C VAL A 129 10.74 17.89 -15.21
N ARG A 130 11.77 17.62 -16.00
CA ARG A 130 12.33 18.58 -16.96
C ARG A 130 11.35 18.84 -18.10
#